data_AF-A0A3S3P0U1-F1
#
_entry.id   AF-A0A3S3P0U1-F1
#
_cell.length_a   1.000
_cell.length_b   1.000
_cell.length_c   1.000
_cell.angle_alpha   90.00
_cell.angle_beta   90.00
_cell.angle_gamma   90.00
#
_symmetry.space_group_name_H-M   'P 1'
#
loop_
_entity.id
_entity.type
_entity.pdbx_description
1 polymer ?
#
loop_
_entity_poly.entity_id
_entity_poly.type
_entity_poly.pdbx_seq_one_letter_code
_entity_poly.pdbx_strand_id
1 'polypeptide(L)' 'MDFLSLFVCAIVLISFALLLKIYTKLSVGWCNEDVDMSGKTVIITGASSVIGKETARDLVKRNAR' A
#
# COMPACT_ATOMS: atom_id res chain seq x y z
N MET A 1 -18.89 -31.82 12.73
CA MET A 1 -17.91 -30.73 12.92
C MET A 1 -18.16 -30.16 14.30
N ASP A 2 -17.27 -30.44 15.23
CA ASP A 2 -17.50 -30.07 16.63
C ASP A 2 -17.34 -28.57 16.80
N PHE A 3 -18.18 -27.96 17.65
CA PHE A 3 -18.18 -26.51 17.91
C PHE A 3 -16.79 -25.98 18.26
N LEU A 4 -16.00 -26.79 18.97
CA LEU A 4 -14.61 -26.50 19.32
C LEU A 4 -13.69 -26.40 18.08
N SER A 5 -13.84 -27.31 17.11
CA SER A 5 -13.04 -27.32 15.88
C SER A 5 -13.31 -26.08 15.02
N LEU A 6 -14.58 -25.66 14.93
CA LEU A 6 -14.95 -24.43 14.22
C LEU A 6 -14.30 -23.18 14.86
N PHE A 7 -14.31 -23.10 16.19
CA PHE A 7 -13.72 -21.98 16.92
C PHE A 7 -12.20 -21.91 16.74
N VAL A 8 -11.51 -23.05 16.78
CA VAL A 8 -10.07 -23.13 16.52
C VAL A 8 -9.73 -22.65 15.10
N CYS A 9 -10.47 -23.11 14.09
CA CYS A 9 -10.27 -22.67 12.71
C CYS A 9 -10.46 -21.16 12.56
N ALA A 10 -11.48 -20.57 13.20
CA ALA A 10 -11.70 -19.13 13.17
C ALA A 10 -10.53 -18.34 13.78
N ILE A 11 -10.01 -18.78 14.93
CA ILE A 11 -8.85 -18.13 15.58
C ILE A 11 -7.61 -18.18 14.68
N VAL A 12 -7.34 -19.32 14.05
CA VAL A 12 -6.18 -19.48 13.16
C VAL A 12 -6.30 -18.57 11.93
N LEU A 13 -7.49 -18.46 11.34
CA LEU A 13 -7.71 -17.57 10.20
C LEU A 13 -7.54 -16.09 10.58
N ILE A 14 -8.07 -15.69 11.74
CA ILE A 14 -7.94 -14.32 12.24
C ILE A 14 -6.48 -13.99 12.54
N SER A 15 -5.75 -14.88 13.21
CA SER A 15 -4.34 -14.67 13.53
C SER A 15 -3.49 -14.60 12.26
N PHE A 16 -3.74 -15.45 11.28
CA PHE A 16 -3.05 -15.42 9.99
C PHE A 16 -3.32 -14.11 9.22
N ALA A 17 -4.57 -13.65 9.17
CA ALA A 17 -4.92 -12.37 8.55
C ALA A 17 -4.25 -11.18 9.23
N LEU A 18 -4.15 -11.21 10.57
CA LEU A 18 -3.46 -10.18 11.34
C LEU A 18 -1.95 -10.16 11.03
N LEU A 19 -1.33 -11.33 10.96
CA LEU A 19 0.09 -11.46 10.61
C LEU A 19 0.36 -10.93 9.20
N LEU A 20 -0.48 -11.24 8.21
CA LEU A 20 -0.34 -10.70 6.86
C LEU A 20 -0.48 -9.18 6.83
N LYS A 21 -1.42 -8.61 7.59
CA LYS A 21 -1.61 -7.16 7.69
C LYS A 21 -0.40 -6.46 8.33
N ILE A 22 0.19 -7.08 9.36
CA ILE A 22 1.41 -6.57 10.00
C ILE A 22 2.58 -6.68 9.03
N TYR A 23 2.77 -7.83 8.40
CA TYR A 23 3.84 -8.08 7.45
C TYR A 23 3.82 -7.07 6.29
N THR A 24 2.65 -6.86 5.69
CA THR A 24 2.48 -5.87 4.60
C THR A 24 2.81 -4.46 5.07
N LYS A 25 2.34 -4.04 6.25
CA LYS A 25 2.63 -2.71 6.79
C LYS A 25 4.11 -2.49 7.09
N LEU A 26 4.83 -3.52 7.49
CA LEU A 26 6.27 -3.46 7.77
C LEU A 26 7.13 -3.58 6.51
N SER A 27 6.64 -4.27 5.49
CA SER A 27 7.40 -4.57 4.27
C SER A 27 7.26 -3.51 3.18
N VAL A 28 6.18 -2.71 3.21
CA VAL A 28 5.96 -1.63 2.24
C VAL A 28 6.24 -0.26 2.88
N GLY A 29 7.00 0.58 2.18
CA GLY A 29 7.21 1.97 2.57
C GLY A 29 5.97 2.82 2.27
N TRP A 30 5.59 3.68 3.20
CA TRP A 30 4.51 4.66 3.02
C TRP A 30 5.10 6.07 2.97
N CYS A 31 4.80 6.81 1.90
CA CYS A 31 5.08 8.24 1.81
C CYS A 31 3.80 9.02 2.09
N ASN A 32 3.68 9.57 3.30
CA ASN A 32 2.52 10.37 3.72
C ASN A 32 2.81 11.87 3.72
N GLU A 33 4.02 12.27 3.34
CA GLU A 33 4.42 13.67 3.31
C GLU A 33 3.79 14.39 2.11
N ASP A 34 3.26 15.59 2.34
CA ASP A 34 2.71 16.45 1.30
C ASP A 34 3.70 17.55 0.90
N VAL A 35 4.91 17.12 0.53
CA VAL A 35 5.99 18.04 0.13
C VAL A 35 5.66 18.66 -1.22
N ASP A 36 5.78 19.99 -1.31
CA ASP A 36 5.70 20.72 -2.58
C ASP A 36 6.87 20.35 -3.50
N MET A 37 6.54 19.94 -4.72
CA MET A 37 7.47 19.49 -5.76
C MET A 37 7.69 20.56 -6.84
N SER A 38 7.26 21.79 -6.61
CA SER A 38 7.50 22.93 -7.50
C SER A 38 8.97 23.03 -7.94
N GLY A 39 9.18 23.16 -9.25
CA GLY A 39 10.51 23.26 -9.85
C GLY A 39 11.29 21.95 -9.95
N LYS A 40 10.73 20.82 -9.51
CA LYS A 40 11.32 19.48 -9.71
C LYS A 40 10.76 18.85 -10.99
N THR A 41 11.64 18.16 -11.73
CA THR A 41 11.24 17.32 -12.86
C THR A 41 11.36 15.85 -12.46
N VAL A 42 10.29 15.08 -12.63
CA VAL A 42 10.23 13.67 -12.21
C VAL A 42 10.06 12.75 -13.42
N ILE A 43 10.95 11.77 -13.54
CA ILE A 43 10.88 10.75 -14.58
C ILE A 43 10.23 9.51 -13.99
N ILE A 44 9.14 9.05 -14.60
CA ILE A 44 8.38 7.88 -14.16
C ILE A 44 8.42 6.83 -15.26
N THR A 45 8.93 5.64 -14.95
CA THR A 45 8.87 4.48 -15.84
C THR A 45 7.52 3.78 -15.68
N GLY A 46 6.95 3.25 -16.77
CA GLY A 46 5.64 2.57 -16.71
C GLY A 46 4.47 3.48 -16.34
N ALA A 47 4.55 4.79 -16.59
CA ALA A 47 3.52 5.78 -16.22
C ALA A 47 2.17 5.61 -16.94
N SER A 48 2.10 4.76 -17.96
CA SER A 48 0.91 4.57 -18.78
C SER A 48 -0.22 3.79 -18.08
N SER A 49 0.07 3.06 -16.99
CA SER A 49 -0.95 2.25 -16.29
C SER A 49 -0.60 1.94 -14.83
N VAL A 50 -1.58 1.39 -14.09
CA VAL A 50 -1.45 0.88 -12.72
C VAL A 50 -0.75 1.90 -11.79
N ILE A 51 0.26 1.48 -11.03
CA ILE A 51 0.90 2.28 -9.99
C ILE A 51 1.64 3.49 -10.57
N GLY A 52 2.28 3.36 -11.73
CA GLY A 52 3.02 4.46 -12.35
C GLY A 52 2.10 5.61 -12.73
N LYS A 53 0.87 5.31 -13.17
CA LYS A 53 -0.15 6.31 -13.51
C LYS A 53 -0.65 7.05 -12.28
N GLU A 54 -0.89 6.35 -11.17
CA GLU A 54 -1.33 7.01 -9.94
C GLU A 54 -0.20 7.83 -9.30
N THR A 55 1.05 7.33 -9.33
CA THR A 55 2.23 8.08 -8.90
C THR A 55 2.40 9.37 -9.71
N ALA A 56 2.22 9.33 -11.04
CA ALA A 56 2.29 10.53 -11.87
C ALA A 56 1.23 11.58 -11.47
N ARG A 57 0.00 11.14 -11.21
CA ARG A 57 -1.08 12.03 -10.78
C ARG A 57 -0.82 12.64 -9.42
N ASP A 58 -0.32 11.85 -8.47
CA ASP A 58 0.01 12.32 -7.13
C ASP A 58 1.12 13.38 -7.17
N LEU A 59 2.17 13.16 -7.97
CA LEU A 59 3.27 14.12 -8.12
C LEU A 59 2.86 15.42 -8.81
N VAL A 60 2.01 15.35 -9.85
CA VAL A 60 1.48 16.56 -10.52
C VAL A 60 0.61 17.39 -9.58
N LYS A 61 -0.20 16.75 -8.72
CA LYS A 61 -0.97 17.45 -7.67
C LYS A 61 -0.09 18.23 -6.71
N ARG A 62 1.17 17.80 -6.56
CA ARG A 62 2.20 18.45 -5.75
C ARG A 62 3.07 19.42 -6.56
N ASN A 63 2.63 19.85 -7.75
CA ASN A 63 3.33 20.80 -8.63
C ASN A 63 4.63 20.31 -9.30
N ALA A 64 4.86 18.98 -9.33
CA ALA A 64 5.98 18.43 -10.10
C ALA A 64 5.77 18.58 -11.62
N ARG A 65 6.87 18.66 -12.38
CA ARG A 65 6.88 18.55 -13.85
C ARG A 65 7.27 17.16 -14.33
#